data_AF-A0A2N9AHD0-F1
#
_entry.id   AF-A0A2N9AHD0-F1
#
_cell.length_a   1.000
_cell.length_b   1.000
_cell.length_c   1.000
_cell.angle_alpha   90.00
_cell.angle_beta   90.00
_cell.angle_gamma   90.00
#
_symmetry.space_group_name_H-M   'P 1'
#
loop_
_entity.id
_entity.type
_entity.pdbx_description
1 polymer ?
#
loop_
_entity_poly.entity_id
_entity_poly.type
_entity_poly.pdbx_seq_one_letter_code
_entity_poly.pdbx_strand_id
1 'polypeptide(L)'
;MADNTAPLMLIFSAQPGDSSTAIEFAGTDLRARVMAGMSSAEIAADVVQALNAHGPALKALRAVRDACRDPDTDTAMPSATGELVEAALAAMGERS
;
A
#
# COMPACT_ATOMS: atom_id res chain seq x y z
N MET A 1 -9.76 2.15 18.44
CA MET A 1 -8.83 1.62 17.41
C MET A 1 -8.99 2.55 16.22
N ALA A 2 -7.97 3.31 15.84
CA ALA A 2 -8.10 4.31 14.77
C ALA A 2 -8.45 3.62 13.44
N ASP A 3 -9.36 4.23 12.70
CA ASP A 3 -9.83 3.73 11.41
C ASP A 3 -8.73 3.93 10.35
N ASN A 4 -7.87 2.92 10.21
CA ASN A 4 -6.71 2.91 9.29
C ASN A 4 -7.08 2.53 7.84
N THR A 5 -8.34 2.73 7.44
CA THR A 5 -8.80 2.39 6.06
C THR A 5 -8.72 3.56 5.09
N ALA A 6 -8.56 4.80 5.57
CA ALA A 6 -8.41 5.95 4.68
C ALA A 6 -7.03 5.90 3.98
N PRO A 7 -6.98 6.03 2.63
CA PRO A 7 -5.71 6.07 1.91
C PRO A 7 -4.87 7.26 2.40
N LEU A 8 -3.58 7.02 2.65
CA LEU A 8 -2.64 8.07 3.00
C LEU A 8 -2.51 9.04 1.84
N MET A 9 -2.77 10.32 2.09
CA MET A 9 -2.55 11.38 1.10
C MET A 9 -1.12 11.89 1.17
N LEU A 10 -0.55 12.10 -0.02
CA LEU A 10 0.79 12.63 -0.23
C LEU A 10 0.77 14.16 -0.32
N ILE A 11 1.68 14.79 0.41
CA ILE A 11 2.01 16.21 0.24
C ILE A 11 3.48 16.31 -0.13
N PHE A 12 3.76 16.94 -1.27
CA PHE A 12 5.11 17.23 -1.75
C PHE A 12 5.48 18.66 -1.39
N SER A 13 6.61 18.85 -0.72
CA SER A 13 7.21 20.17 -0.56
C SER A 13 8.68 20.16 -0.94
N ALA A 14 9.08 21.13 -1.75
CA ALA A 14 10.48 21.39 -2.03
C ALA A 14 11.08 22.10 -0.80
N GLN A 15 12.21 21.58 -0.28
CA GLN A 15 12.93 22.24 0.81
C GLN A 15 13.80 23.38 0.25
N PRO A 16 13.64 24.63 0.72
CA PRO A 16 14.49 25.73 0.26
C PRO A 16 15.96 25.47 0.66
N GLY A 17 16.87 25.47 -0.33
CA GLY A 17 18.31 25.36 -0.08
C GLY A 17 18.88 23.94 -0.08
N ASP A 18 18.06 22.92 -0.37
CA ASP A 18 18.51 21.55 -0.59
C ASP A 18 17.84 20.97 -1.84
N SER A 19 18.52 20.09 -2.57
CA SER A 19 17.96 19.38 -3.72
C SER A 19 17.11 18.17 -3.31
N SER A 20 16.63 18.14 -2.06
CA SER A 20 15.75 17.11 -1.54
C SER A 20 14.28 17.53 -1.58
N THR A 21 13.42 16.54 -1.80
CA THR A 21 11.97 16.69 -1.71
C THR A 21 11.51 16.06 -0.40
N ALA A 22 10.76 16.84 0.40
CA ALA A 22 10.11 16.33 1.59
C ALA A 22 8.76 15.71 1.22
N ILE A 23 8.50 14.51 1.74
CA ILE A 23 7.26 13.76 1.55
C ILE A 23 6.58 13.68 2.92
N GLU A 24 5.40 14.29 3.02
CA GLU A 24 4.56 14.24 4.21
C GLU A 24 3.32 13.39 3.95
N PHE A 25 2.98 12.54 4.91
CA PHE A 25 1.84 11.65 4.87
C PHE A 25 0.73 12.23 5.74
N ALA A 26 -0.34 12.72 5.11
CA ALA A 26 -1.43 13.38 5.82
C ALA A 26 -2.05 12.43 6.87
N GLY A 27 -2.23 12.93 8.10
CA GLY A 27 -2.85 12.17 9.20
C GLY A 27 -1.91 11.22 9.95
N THR A 28 -0.60 11.26 9.70
CA THR A 28 0.39 10.47 10.42
C THR A 28 1.63 11.30 10.78
N ASP A 29 2.37 10.87 11.81
CA ASP A 29 3.69 11.45 12.13
C ASP A 29 4.82 10.89 11.24
N LEU A 30 4.49 10.14 10.18
CA LEU A 30 5.47 9.62 9.24
C LEU A 30 5.94 10.76 8.33
N ARG A 31 7.27 10.96 8.30
CA ARG A 31 7.95 11.86 7.39
C ARG A 31 9.01 11.08 6.64
N ALA A 32 8.97 11.11 5.31
CA ALA A 32 10.02 10.54 4.48
C ALA A 32 10.78 11.65 3.75
N ARG A 33 12.09 11.48 3.59
CA ARG A 33 12.96 12.39 2.84
C ARG A 33 13.64 11.59 1.75
N VAL A 34 13.44 11.97 0.49
CA VAL A 34 14.11 11.35 -0.66
C VAL A 34 15.19 12.30 -1.14
N MET A 35 16.43 11.79 -1.24
CA MET A 35 17.58 12.52 -1.74
C MET A 35 17.68 12.37 -3.26
N ALA A 36 18.20 13.39 -3.94
CA ALA A 36 18.27 13.47 -5.40
C ALA A 36 19.03 12.30 -6.05
N GLY A 37 18.47 11.74 -7.14
CA GLY A 37 19.12 10.68 -7.95
C GLY A 37 18.16 9.80 -8.76
N MET A 38 16.89 9.72 -8.33
CA MET A 38 15.73 9.26 -9.09
C MET A 38 14.70 10.39 -9.07
N SER A 39 13.75 10.44 -10.01
CA SER A 39 12.70 11.45 -9.93
C SER A 39 11.95 11.24 -8.61
N SER A 40 12.14 12.16 -7.67
CA SER A 40 11.80 11.92 -6.26
C SER A 40 10.29 11.73 -6.05
N ALA A 41 9.49 12.05 -7.08
CA ALA A 41 8.07 11.83 -7.14
C ALA A 41 7.68 10.37 -7.45
N GLU A 42 8.40 9.68 -8.35
CA GLU A 42 8.09 8.28 -8.69
C GLU A 42 8.33 7.35 -7.50
N ILE A 43 9.50 7.47 -6.84
CA ILE A 43 9.79 6.73 -5.60
C ILE A 43 8.74 7.03 -4.52
N ALA A 44 8.35 8.29 -4.37
CA ALA A 44 7.36 8.68 -3.37
C ALA A 44 6.00 8.03 -3.64
N ALA A 45 5.56 8.03 -4.90
CA ALA A 45 4.33 7.38 -5.32
C ALA A 45 4.38 5.89 -5.02
N ASP A 46 5.47 5.20 -5.36
CA ASP A 46 5.65 3.77 -5.11
C ASP A 46 5.61 3.44 -3.61
N VAL A 47 6.29 4.24 -2.77
CA VAL A 47 6.29 4.06 -1.31
C VAL A 47 4.88 4.21 -0.75
N VAL A 48 4.11 5.18 -1.24
CA VAL A 48 2.75 5.43 -0.75
C VAL A 48 1.79 4.37 -1.22
N GLN A 49 1.92 3.92 -2.45
CA GLN A 49 1.18 2.78 -2.97
C GLN A 49 1.46 1.53 -2.13
N ALA A 50 2.73 1.24 -1.80
CA ALA A 50 3.09 0.12 -0.93
C ALA A 50 2.48 0.25 0.49
N LEU A 51 2.49 1.45 1.08
CA LEU A 51 1.89 1.70 2.39
C LEU A 51 0.36 1.55 2.37
N ASN A 52 -0.29 2.09 1.34
CA ASN A 52 -1.74 1.96 1.15
C ASN A 52 -2.15 0.52 0.84
N ALA A 53 -1.31 -0.25 0.14
CA ALA A 53 -1.53 -1.65 -0.17
C ALA A 53 -1.37 -2.58 1.04
N HIS A 54 -0.58 -2.19 2.05
CA HIS A 54 -0.25 -3.07 3.18
C HIS A 54 -1.50 -3.60 3.92
N GLY A 55 -2.46 -2.73 4.23
CA GLY A 55 -3.71 -3.12 4.90
C GLY A 55 -4.54 -4.11 4.08
N PRO A 56 -4.92 -3.77 2.84
CA PRO A 56 -5.61 -4.66 1.91
C PRO A 56 -4.88 -5.99 1.69
N ALA A 57 -3.56 -5.95 1.44
CA ALA A 57 -2.76 -7.16 1.20
C ALA A 57 -2.72 -8.08 2.42
N LEU A 58 -2.51 -7.53 3.62
CA LEU A 58 -2.52 -8.32 4.84
C LEU A 58 -3.90 -8.94 5.11
N LYS A 59 -4.98 -8.21 4.82
CA LYS A 59 -6.36 -8.71 4.93
C LYS A 59 -6.61 -9.86 3.95
N ALA A 60 -6.20 -9.72 2.71
CA ALA A 60 -6.32 -10.74 1.68
C ALA A 60 -5.53 -12.01 2.05
N LEU A 61 -4.27 -11.88 2.47
CA LEU A 61 -3.43 -13.01 2.87
C LEU A 61 -4.04 -13.78 4.06
N ARG A 62 -4.60 -13.08 5.04
CA ARG A 62 -5.30 -13.72 6.16
C ARG A 62 -6.55 -14.46 5.69
N ALA A 63 -7.34 -13.86 4.79
CA ALA A 63 -8.52 -14.51 4.24
C ALA A 63 -8.18 -15.76 3.40
N VAL A 64 -7.09 -15.72 2.63
CA VAL A 64 -6.57 -16.88 1.90
C VAL A 64 -6.15 -17.98 2.87
N ARG A 65 -5.36 -17.64 3.90
CA ARG A 65 -4.95 -18.60 4.94
C ARG A 65 -6.14 -19.23 5.64
N ASP A 66 -7.14 -18.43 6.00
CA ASP A 66 -8.29 -18.92 6.78
C ASP A 66 -9.24 -19.78 5.92
N ALA A 67 -9.29 -19.53 4.62
CA ALA A 67 -10.12 -20.29 3.70
C ALA A 67 -9.40 -21.50 3.06
N CYS A 68 -8.06 -21.53 3.09
CA CYS A 68 -7.24 -22.68 2.70
C CYS A 68 -7.04 -23.61 3.90
N ARG A 69 -7.79 -24.71 3.93
CA ARG A 69 -7.70 -25.77 4.95
C ARG A 69 -6.61 -26.77 4.62
N ASP A 70 -6.38 -26.99 3.33
CA ASP A 70 -5.29 -27.83 2.80
C ASP A 70 -4.85 -27.31 1.42
N PRO A 71 -3.61 -26.80 1.28
CA PRO A 71 -3.13 -26.22 0.02
C PRO A 71 -3.00 -27.23 -1.12
N ASP A 72 -2.91 -28.53 -0.83
CA ASP A 72 -2.76 -29.57 -1.85
C ASP A 72 -4.12 -30.06 -2.38
N THR A 73 -5.22 -29.81 -1.67
CA THR A 73 -6.54 -30.35 -2.00
C THR A 73 -7.65 -29.29 -2.15
N ASP A 74 -7.49 -28.09 -1.60
CA ASP A 74 -8.43 -27.00 -1.79
C ASP A 74 -8.25 -26.34 -3.16
N THR A 75 -9.10 -26.72 -4.10
CA THR A 75 -9.07 -26.20 -5.48
C THR A 75 -10.00 -25.01 -5.72
N ALA A 76 -10.82 -24.63 -4.73
CA ALA A 76 -11.77 -23.53 -4.85
C ALA A 76 -11.76 -22.61 -3.62
N MET A 77 -11.32 -21.37 -3.82
CA MET A 77 -11.46 -20.31 -2.83
C MET A 77 -12.90 -19.77 -2.81
N PRO A 78 -13.46 -19.39 -1.64
CA PRO A 78 -14.71 -18.65 -1.58
C PRO A 78 -14.60 -17.32 -2.34
N SER A 79 -15.69 -16.93 -3.02
CA SER A 79 -15.75 -15.70 -3.82
C SER A 79 -15.37 -14.46 -3.01
N ALA A 80 -15.79 -14.38 -1.74
CA ALA A 80 -15.45 -13.29 -0.84
C ALA A 80 -13.94 -13.17 -0.58
N THR A 81 -13.19 -14.28 -0.56
CA THR A 81 -11.73 -14.26 -0.46
C THR A 81 -11.11 -13.74 -1.76
N GLY A 82 -11.67 -14.14 -2.91
CA GLY A 82 -11.27 -13.62 -4.22
C GLY A 82 -11.41 -12.09 -4.31
N GLU A 83 -12.54 -11.54 -3.88
CA GLU A 83 -12.78 -10.09 -3.85
C GLU A 83 -11.74 -9.33 -3.01
N LEU A 84 -11.31 -9.91 -1.88
CA LEU A 84 -10.25 -9.32 -1.05
C LEU A 84 -8.88 -9.35 -1.74
N VAL A 85 -8.57 -10.41 -2.48
CA VAL A 85 -7.33 -10.52 -3.26
C VAL A 85 -7.34 -9.51 -4.41
N GLU A 86 -8.46 -9.36 -5.12
CA GLU A 86 -8.59 -8.32 -6.17
C GLU A 86 -8.39 -6.91 -5.60
N ALA A 87 -9.00 -6.61 -4.45
CA ALA A 87 -8.82 -5.32 -3.79
C ALA A 87 -7.36 -5.07 -3.37
N ALA A 88 -6.65 -6.12 -2.93
CA ALA A 88 -5.23 -6.04 -2.62
C ALA A 88 -4.37 -5.80 -3.87
N LEU A 89 -4.63 -6.51 -4.96
CA LEU A 89 -3.91 -6.32 -6.23
C LEU A 89 -4.15 -4.93 -6.83
N ALA A 90 -5.37 -4.42 -6.75
CA ALA A 90 -5.68 -3.05 -7.16
C ALA A 90 -4.93 -2.02 -6.30
N ALA A 91 -4.87 -2.21 -4.98
CA ALA A 91 -4.12 -1.33 -4.09
C ALA A 91 -2.60 -1.40 -4.35
N MET A 92 -2.08 -2.54 -4.81
CA MET A 92 -0.70 -2.73 -5.25
C MET A 92 -0.44 -2.20 -6.66
N GLY A 93 -1.46 -1.77 -7.41
CA GLY A 93 -1.34 -1.28 -8.80
C GLY A 93 -1.16 -2.37 -9.86
N GLU A 94 -1.37 -3.64 -9.51
CA GLU A 94 -1.23 -4.79 -10.42
C GLU A 94 -2.48 -5.02 -11.30
N ARG A 95 -3.63 -4.43 -10.93
CA ARG A 95 -4.88 -4.52 -11.70
C ARG A 95 -5.60 -3.18 -11.71
N SER A 96 -5.78 -2.63 -12.91
CA SER A 96 -6.57 -1.42 -13.23
C SER A 96 -7.90 -1.79 -13.85
#